data_AF-T1CLX4-F1
#
_entry.id   AF-T1CLX4-F1
#
_cell.length_a   1.000
_cell.length_b   1.000
_cell.length_c   1.000
_cell.angle_alpha   90.00
_cell.angle_beta   90.00
_cell.angle_gamma   90.00
#
_symmetry.space_group_name_H-M   'P 1'
#
loop_
_entity.id
_entity.type
_entity.pdbx_description
1 polymer ?
#
loop_
_entity_poly.entity_id
_entity_poly.type
_entity_poly.pdbx_seq_one_letter_code
_entity_poly.pdbx_strand_id
1 'polypeptide(L)'
;MSKVIRRRWVSGLDGQTRRDRRSCEYEAYLPDPLVGRVFTLDGDVAAEVAEAEASITRLDLEASSLTGSETLARILLRAEAVASSRIEGLEVGARRLLHAEAARSLEGPPSDVTASEVLGNIDAMAFGIDQVRAGDHLSLALVLDVHQRLLSGTRLDEFGGRFRNEQNWIGGS
;
A
#
# COMPACT_ATOMS: atom_id res chain seq x y z
N MET A 1 -11.48 -2.01 25.96
CA MET A 1 -10.66 -0.86 26.39
C MET A 1 -9.22 -1.12 25.98
N SER A 2 -8.61 -0.14 25.32
CA SER A 2 -7.20 -0.20 24.93
C SER A 2 -6.33 -0.42 26.15
N LYS A 3 -5.24 -1.17 25.98
CA LYS A 3 -4.33 -1.47 27.09
C LYS A 3 -2.89 -1.46 26.63
N VAL A 4 -2.00 -1.13 27.57
CA VAL A 4 -0.56 -1.28 27.38
C VAL A 4 -0.16 -2.63 27.95
N ILE A 5 0.58 -3.42 27.16
CA ILE A 5 1.14 -4.70 27.60
C ILE A 5 2.67 -4.63 27.55
N ARG A 6 3.32 -5.10 28.61
CA ARG A 6 4.78 -5.26 28.61
C ARG A 6 5.15 -6.50 27.82
N ARG A 7 6.05 -6.32 26.87
CA ARG A 7 6.62 -7.38 26.04
C ARG A 7 8.14 -7.27 26.09
N ARG A 8 8.80 -8.39 25.84
CA ARG A 8 10.25 -8.43 25.69
C ARG A 8 10.56 -8.72 24.24
N TRP A 9 11.33 -7.82 23.63
CA TRP A 9 11.94 -8.07 22.34
C TRP A 9 13.19 -8.91 22.57
N VAL A 10 13.26 -10.07 21.92
CA VAL A 10 14.47 -10.88 21.88
C VAL A 10 15.10 -10.64 20.51
N SER A 11 16.23 -9.95 20.51
CA SER A 11 16.92 -9.55 19.29
C SER A 11 17.43 -10.76 18.50
N GLY A 12 17.19 -10.78 17.19
CA GLY A 12 17.97 -11.56 16.24
C GLY A 12 19.17 -10.75 15.67
N LEU A 13 19.79 -11.26 14.61
CA LEU A 13 20.93 -10.62 13.92
C LEU A 13 20.51 -9.46 12.98
N ASP A 14 19.22 -9.14 12.94
CA ASP A 14 18.49 -8.30 11.99
C ASP A 14 18.52 -6.79 12.31
N GLY A 15 18.95 -6.38 13.52
CA GLY A 15 19.13 -4.97 13.85
C GLY A 15 20.26 -4.30 13.05
N GLN A 16 20.11 -3.04 12.66
CA GLN A 16 21.14 -2.34 11.87
C GLN A 16 22.34 -1.91 12.74
N THR A 17 22.11 -1.48 13.98
CA THR A 17 23.18 -1.13 14.92
C THR A 17 23.31 -2.11 16.08
N ARG A 18 24.45 -2.07 16.78
CA ARG A 18 24.65 -2.82 18.05
C ARG A 18 23.59 -2.50 19.11
N ARG A 19 23.02 -1.29 19.10
CA ARG A 19 21.95 -0.89 20.01
C ARG A 19 20.63 -1.56 19.64
N ASP A 20 20.30 -1.62 18.36
CA ASP A 20 19.05 -2.22 17.85
C ASP A 20 19.04 -3.74 17.97
N ARG A 21 20.22 -4.35 17.99
CA ARG A 21 20.42 -5.78 18.27
C ARG A 21 20.40 -6.12 19.77
N ARG A 22 20.06 -5.18 20.66
CA ARG A 22 19.90 -5.52 22.08
C ARG A 22 18.45 -5.91 22.34
N SER A 23 18.29 -7.03 23.02
CA SER A 23 17.01 -7.38 23.62
C SER A 23 16.60 -6.29 24.61
N CYS A 24 15.35 -5.86 24.56
CA CYS A 24 14.80 -4.82 25.43
C CYS A 24 13.38 -5.18 25.90
N GLU A 25 12.95 -4.58 27.00
CA GLU A 25 11.54 -4.55 27.36
C GLU A 25 10.89 -3.33 26.70
N TYR A 26 9.68 -3.51 26.19
CA TYR A 26 8.91 -2.45 25.58
C TYR A 26 7.44 -2.56 25.96
N GLU A 27 6.76 -1.43 25.87
CA GLU A 27 5.33 -1.31 26.10
C GLU A 27 4.61 -1.30 24.76
N ALA A 28 3.84 -2.34 24.48
CA ALA A 28 2.99 -2.44 23.29
C ALA A 28 1.61 -1.87 23.59
N TYR A 29 1.18 -0.90 22.79
CA TYR A 29 -0.18 -0.39 22.79
C TYR A 29 -1.10 -1.35 22.03
N LEU A 30 -2.09 -1.91 22.72
CA LEU A 30 -3.17 -2.70 22.12
C LEU A 30 -4.41 -1.81 21.98
N PRO A 31 -4.77 -1.38 20.76
CA PRO A 31 -5.93 -0.52 20.54
C PRO A 31 -7.24 -1.27 20.82
N ASP A 32 -8.31 -0.51 21.04
CA ASP A 32 -9.65 -1.06 21.08
C ASP A 32 -10.06 -1.69 19.74
N PRO A 33 -10.79 -2.82 19.74
CA PRO A 33 -11.37 -3.35 18.52
C PRO A 33 -12.25 -2.31 17.82
N LEU A 34 -12.15 -2.26 16.49
CA LEU A 34 -13.01 -1.38 15.67
C LEU A 34 -14.40 -2.01 15.43
N VAL A 35 -14.53 -3.32 15.60
CA VAL A 35 -15.80 -4.04 15.36
C VAL A 35 -16.89 -3.51 16.28
N GLY A 36 -18.01 -3.10 15.69
CA GLY A 36 -19.16 -2.55 16.41
C GLY A 36 -18.99 -1.11 16.89
N ARG A 37 -17.89 -0.43 16.51
CA ARG A 37 -17.68 0.98 16.83
C ARG A 37 -18.51 1.85 15.90
N VAL A 38 -19.27 2.78 16.48
CA VAL A 38 -19.98 3.82 15.74
C VAL A 38 -19.07 5.02 15.60
N PHE A 39 -18.93 5.53 14.37
CA PHE A 39 -18.22 6.76 14.08
C PHE A 39 -19.23 7.84 13.73
N THR A 40 -19.14 8.98 14.40
CA THR A 40 -19.91 10.18 14.09
C THR A 40 -18.96 11.21 13.51
N LEU A 41 -19.34 11.82 12.39
CA LEU A 41 -18.60 12.94 11.82
C LEU A 41 -19.12 14.23 12.43
N ASP A 42 -18.19 15.10 12.82
CA ASP A 42 -18.52 16.48 13.20
C ASP A 42 -19.05 17.23 11.97
N GLY A 43 -19.80 18.32 12.19
CA GLY A 43 -20.53 19.00 11.12
C GLY A 43 -19.62 19.59 10.02
N ASP A 44 -18.42 20.01 10.39
CA ASP A 44 -17.37 20.47 9.47
C ASP A 44 -16.81 19.31 8.63
N VAL A 45 -16.47 18.18 9.26
CA VAL A 45 -16.00 16.98 8.56
C VAL A 45 -17.07 16.43 7.63
N ALA A 46 -18.34 16.42 8.05
CA ALA A 46 -19.45 15.99 7.22
C ALA A 46 -19.62 16.88 5.97
N ALA A 47 -19.39 18.19 6.10
CA ALA A 47 -19.44 19.12 4.98
C ALA A 47 -18.30 18.86 3.97
N GLU A 48 -17.07 18.65 4.45
CA GLU A 48 -15.92 18.28 3.61
C GLU A 48 -16.14 16.97 2.85
N VAL A 49 -16.71 15.96 3.52
CA VAL A 49 -17.07 14.69 2.87
C VAL A 49 -18.12 14.91 1.78
N ALA A 50 -19.17 15.70 2.04
CA ALA A 50 -20.20 15.99 1.05
C ALA A 50 -19.64 16.74 -0.18
N GLU A 51 -18.69 17.66 0.02
CA GLU A 51 -18.02 18.36 -1.07
C GLU A 51 -17.13 17.42 -1.91
N ALA A 52 -16.42 16.51 -1.25
CA ALA A 52 -15.63 15.48 -1.93
C ALA A 52 -16.52 14.54 -2.75
N GLU A 53 -17.64 14.06 -2.19
CA GLU A 53 -18.63 13.23 -2.88
C GLU A 53 -19.23 13.94 -4.10
N ALA A 54 -19.58 15.22 -3.97
CA ALA A 54 -20.09 16.03 -5.07
C ALA A 54 -19.05 16.20 -6.18
N SER A 55 -17.78 16.35 -5.83
CA SER A 55 -16.68 16.48 -6.79
C SER A 55 -16.40 15.17 -7.53
N ILE A 56 -16.44 14.03 -6.84
CA ILE A 56 -16.34 12.69 -7.47
C ILE A 56 -17.52 12.46 -8.40
N THR A 57 -18.75 12.75 -7.97
CA THR A 57 -19.94 12.59 -8.80
C THR A 57 -19.87 13.44 -10.06
N ARG A 58 -19.40 14.69 -9.95
CA ARG A 58 -19.19 15.57 -11.11
C ARG A 58 -18.14 14.99 -12.07
N LEU A 59 -17.03 14.49 -11.55
CA LEU A 59 -15.99 13.84 -12.35
C LEU A 59 -16.56 12.63 -13.12
N ASP A 60 -17.31 11.75 -12.46
CA ASP A 60 -17.88 10.57 -13.10
C ASP A 60 -18.86 10.92 -14.23
N LEU A 61 -19.70 11.94 -14.01
CA LEU A 61 -20.63 12.44 -15.01
C LEU A 61 -19.89 13.01 -16.24
N GLU A 62 -18.88 13.84 -16.01
CA GLU A 62 -18.08 14.43 -17.10
C GLU A 62 -17.24 13.37 -17.84
N ALA A 63 -16.63 12.44 -17.11
CA ALA A 63 -15.78 11.38 -17.65
C ALA A 63 -16.56 10.39 -18.54
N SER A 64 -17.86 10.17 -18.26
CA SER A 64 -18.72 9.32 -19.08
C SER A 64 -18.86 9.80 -20.54
N SER A 65 -18.59 11.08 -20.79
CA SER A 65 -18.64 11.68 -22.13
C SER A 65 -17.32 11.61 -22.91
N LEU A 66 -16.23 11.17 -22.27
CA LEU A 66 -14.89 11.11 -22.86
C LEU A 66 -14.66 9.80 -23.63
N THR A 67 -14.31 9.92 -24.91
CA THR A 67 -13.82 8.78 -25.70
C THR A 67 -12.38 8.45 -25.31
N GLY A 68 -12.08 7.17 -25.03
CA GLY A 68 -10.71 6.72 -24.72
C GLY A 68 -10.27 6.91 -23.25
N SER A 69 -11.23 7.02 -22.32
CA SER A 69 -11.00 7.15 -20.88
C SER A 69 -10.10 6.05 -20.29
N GLU A 70 -10.12 4.84 -20.85
CA GLU A 70 -9.28 3.71 -20.41
C GLU A 70 -7.77 4.02 -20.48
N THR A 71 -7.32 4.70 -21.53
CA THR A 71 -5.90 5.07 -21.68
C THR A 71 -5.52 6.14 -20.66
N LEU A 72 -6.39 7.11 -20.42
CA LEU A 72 -6.17 8.14 -19.40
C LEU A 72 -6.13 7.51 -18.00
N ALA A 73 -7.07 6.61 -17.69
CA ALA A 73 -7.13 5.90 -16.42
C ALA A 73 -5.83 5.13 -16.14
N ARG A 74 -5.29 4.41 -17.14
CA ARG A 74 -3.99 3.72 -17.00
C ARG A 74 -2.84 4.68 -16.71
N ILE A 75 -2.80 5.83 -17.36
CA ILE A 75 -1.75 6.84 -17.13
C ILE A 75 -1.86 7.43 -15.72
N LEU A 76 -3.08 7.76 -15.27
CA LEU A 76 -3.34 8.30 -13.94
C LEU A 76 -3.01 7.27 -12.85
N LEU A 77 -3.44 6.02 -13.01
CA LEU A 77 -3.10 4.91 -12.11
C LEU A 77 -1.58 4.77 -11.97
N ARG A 78 -0.86 4.82 -13.10
CA ARG A 78 0.59 4.71 -13.10
C ARG A 78 1.26 5.90 -12.42
N ALA A 79 0.76 7.11 -12.64
CA ALA A 79 1.26 8.31 -11.98
C ALA A 79 1.09 8.22 -10.45
N GLU A 80 -0.08 7.76 -10.00
CA GLU A 80 -0.37 7.53 -8.57
C GLU A 80 0.55 6.47 -7.97
N ALA A 81 0.76 5.35 -8.67
CA ALA A 81 1.65 4.27 -8.20
C ALA A 81 3.08 4.78 -7.98
N VAL A 82 3.58 5.56 -8.94
CA VAL A 82 4.92 6.14 -8.89
C VAL A 82 5.01 7.19 -7.78
N ALA A 83 3.97 8.02 -7.60
CA ALA A 83 3.92 9.02 -6.54
C ALA A 83 3.88 8.38 -5.15
N SER A 84 3.04 7.36 -4.96
CA SER A 84 2.97 6.55 -3.75
C SER A 84 4.30 5.90 -3.43
N SER A 85 4.95 5.28 -4.43
CA SER A 85 6.27 4.66 -4.25
C SER A 85 7.35 5.68 -3.88
N ARG A 86 7.25 6.93 -4.35
CA ARG A 86 8.17 8.01 -3.98
C ARG A 86 8.08 8.38 -2.50
N ILE A 87 6.89 8.32 -1.90
CA ILE A 87 6.71 8.54 -0.45
C ILE A 87 7.50 7.50 0.36
N GLU A 88 7.57 6.27 -0.15
CA GLU A 88 8.35 5.16 0.41
C GLU A 88 9.86 5.24 0.09
N GLY A 89 10.30 6.31 -0.59
CA GLY A 89 11.71 6.53 -0.98
C GLY A 89 12.13 5.80 -2.26
N LEU A 90 11.20 5.20 -3.00
CA LEU A 90 11.47 4.54 -4.27
C LEU A 90 11.41 5.55 -5.43
N GLU A 91 12.55 6.17 -5.73
CA GLU A 91 12.66 7.12 -6.83
C GLU A 91 13.13 6.45 -8.14
N VAL A 92 12.23 6.41 -9.12
CA VAL A 92 12.50 5.85 -10.46
C VAL A 92 12.04 6.84 -11.53
N GLY A 93 12.97 7.24 -12.41
CA GLY A 93 12.65 8.07 -13.56
C GLY A 93 11.90 7.30 -14.65
N ALA A 94 11.06 7.98 -15.44
CA ALA A 94 10.20 7.35 -16.45
C ALA A 94 10.96 6.44 -17.42
N ARG A 95 12.12 6.87 -17.93
CA ARG A 95 12.95 6.05 -18.84
C ARG A 95 13.43 4.75 -18.20
N ARG A 96 13.84 4.81 -16.93
CA ARG A 96 14.35 3.67 -16.16
C ARG A 96 13.22 2.67 -15.88
N LEU A 97 12.04 3.17 -15.53
CA LEU A 97 10.83 2.37 -15.36
C LEU A 97 10.43 1.66 -16.67
N LEU A 98 10.46 2.37 -17.81
CA LEU A 98 10.17 1.78 -19.12
C LEU A 98 11.19 0.70 -19.53
N HIS A 99 12.47 0.91 -19.25
CA HIS A 99 13.49 -0.11 -19.49
C HIS A 99 13.26 -1.37 -18.65
N ALA A 100 12.91 -1.21 -17.37
CA ALA A 100 12.60 -2.33 -16.49
C ALA A 100 11.37 -3.11 -16.95
N GLU A 101 10.32 -2.41 -17.40
CA GLU A 101 9.11 -3.02 -17.95
C GLU A 101 9.41 -3.80 -19.24
N ALA A 102 10.18 -3.22 -20.16
CA ALA A 102 10.60 -3.92 -21.37
C ALA A 102 11.47 -5.16 -21.07
N ALA A 103 12.34 -5.08 -20.05
CA ALA A 103 13.17 -6.21 -19.62
C ALA A 103 12.33 -7.35 -19.03
N ARG A 104 11.28 -7.04 -18.24
CA ARG A 104 10.33 -8.05 -17.72
C ARG A 104 9.64 -8.83 -18.85
N SER A 105 9.22 -8.13 -19.91
CA SER A 105 8.57 -8.73 -21.08
C SER A 105 9.47 -9.65 -21.90
N LEU A 106 10.80 -9.51 -21.76
CA LEU A 106 11.80 -10.33 -22.43
C LEU A 106 12.34 -11.46 -21.54
N GLU A 107 11.69 -11.73 -20.39
CA GLU A 107 12.08 -12.73 -19.39
C GLU A 107 13.53 -12.59 -18.87
N GLY A 108 14.09 -11.38 -18.94
CA GLY A 108 15.39 -11.09 -18.35
C GLY A 108 15.32 -11.00 -16.83
N PRO A 109 16.39 -11.36 -16.08
CA PRO A 109 16.43 -11.12 -14.65
C PRO A 109 16.25 -9.61 -14.37
N PRO A 110 15.52 -9.22 -13.31
CA PRO A 110 15.33 -7.82 -12.98
C PRO A 110 16.70 -7.20 -12.65
N SER A 111 17.22 -6.40 -13.57
CA SER A 111 18.48 -5.67 -13.37
C SER A 111 18.31 -4.46 -12.45
N ASP A 112 17.06 -4.05 -12.23
CA ASP A 112 16.68 -2.86 -11.49
C ASP A 112 15.59 -3.17 -10.46
N VAL A 113 16.02 -3.46 -9.24
CA VAL A 113 15.15 -3.86 -8.13
C VAL A 113 14.15 -2.75 -7.79
N THR A 114 14.60 -1.49 -7.69
CA THR A 114 13.72 -0.35 -7.38
C THR A 114 12.66 -0.15 -8.46
N ALA A 115 13.02 -0.22 -9.74
CA ALA A 115 12.05 -0.13 -10.81
C ALA A 115 11.07 -1.32 -10.82
N SER A 116 11.54 -2.51 -10.44
CA SER A 116 10.69 -3.70 -10.33
C SER A 116 9.69 -3.57 -9.18
N GLU A 117 10.09 -3.00 -8.03
CA GLU A 117 9.18 -2.71 -6.90
C GLU A 117 8.10 -1.69 -7.30
N VAL A 118 8.45 -0.62 -8.02
CA VAL A 118 7.47 0.35 -8.52
C VAL A 118 6.50 -0.28 -9.52
N LEU A 119 6.99 -1.14 -10.42
CA LEU A 119 6.13 -1.89 -11.34
C LEU A 119 5.22 -2.89 -10.60
N GLY A 120 5.71 -3.54 -9.54
CA GLY A 120 4.90 -4.39 -8.67
C GLY A 120 3.77 -3.64 -7.99
N ASN A 121 4.00 -2.40 -7.56
CA ASN A 121 2.95 -1.53 -7.03
C ASN A 121 1.90 -1.18 -8.10
N ILE A 122 2.33 -0.84 -9.33
CA ILE A 122 1.41 -0.59 -10.46
C ILE A 122 0.52 -1.83 -10.69
N ASP A 123 1.12 -3.02 -10.76
CA ASP A 123 0.43 -4.29 -10.99
C ASP A 123 -0.55 -4.61 -9.84
N ALA A 124 -0.14 -4.37 -8.59
CA ALA A 124 -0.97 -4.60 -7.40
C ALA A 124 -2.21 -3.68 -7.36
N MET A 125 -2.04 -2.40 -7.69
CA MET A 125 -3.17 -1.46 -7.74
C MET A 125 -4.12 -1.76 -8.89
N ALA A 126 -3.60 -2.06 -10.09
CA ALA A 126 -4.42 -2.46 -11.23
C ALA A 126 -5.27 -3.68 -10.88
N PHE A 127 -4.64 -4.71 -10.31
CA PHE A 127 -5.33 -5.90 -9.84
C PHE A 127 -6.40 -5.58 -8.78
N GLY A 128 -6.09 -4.76 -7.78
CA GLY A 128 -7.04 -4.39 -6.72
C GLY A 128 -8.30 -3.72 -7.27
N ILE A 129 -8.14 -2.82 -8.24
CA ILE A 129 -9.26 -2.11 -8.88
C ILE A 129 -10.09 -3.05 -9.75
N ASP A 130 -9.45 -3.92 -10.54
CA ASP A 130 -10.14 -4.87 -11.42
C ASP A 130 -10.99 -5.91 -10.65
N GLN A 131 -10.61 -6.18 -9.40
CA GLN A 131 -11.27 -7.16 -8.54
C GLN A 131 -12.47 -6.61 -7.76
N VAL A 132 -12.66 -5.29 -7.71
CA VAL A 132 -13.70 -4.65 -6.90
C VAL A 132 -14.76 -4.03 -7.79
N ARG A 133 -16.02 -4.38 -7.56
CA ARG A 133 -17.18 -3.74 -8.18
C ARG A 133 -17.98 -2.95 -7.16
N ALA A 134 -18.79 -2.02 -7.67
CA ALA A 134 -19.72 -1.27 -6.83
C ALA A 134 -20.67 -2.23 -6.10
N GLY A 135 -20.68 -2.15 -4.77
CA GLY A 135 -21.48 -3.02 -3.88
C GLY A 135 -20.72 -4.21 -3.31
N ASP A 136 -19.48 -4.48 -3.74
CA ASP A 136 -18.67 -5.53 -3.15
C ASP A 136 -18.20 -5.17 -1.73
N HIS A 137 -18.09 -6.19 -0.87
CA HIS A 137 -17.46 -6.04 0.43
C HIS A 137 -15.96 -6.24 0.31
N LEU A 138 -15.18 -5.32 0.86
CA LEU A 138 -13.74 -5.50 1.02
C LEU A 138 -13.49 -6.69 1.95
N SER A 139 -12.84 -7.72 1.41
CA SER A 139 -12.48 -8.92 2.15
C SER A 139 -11.01 -8.90 2.53
N LEU A 140 -10.67 -9.58 3.62
CA LEU A 140 -9.29 -9.78 4.00
C LEU A 140 -8.50 -10.54 2.90
N ALA A 141 -9.14 -11.51 2.25
CA ALA A 141 -8.52 -12.27 1.17
C ALA A 141 -8.04 -11.34 0.04
N LEU A 142 -8.88 -10.39 -0.39
CA LEU A 142 -8.52 -9.39 -1.40
C LEU A 142 -7.33 -8.53 -0.95
N VAL A 143 -7.33 -8.05 0.29
CA VAL A 143 -6.24 -7.24 0.83
C VAL A 143 -4.92 -8.02 0.82
N LEU A 144 -4.95 -9.30 1.22
CA LEU A 144 -3.77 -10.16 1.20
C LEU A 144 -3.32 -10.47 -0.23
N ASP A 145 -4.23 -10.65 -1.18
CA ASP A 145 -3.90 -10.89 -2.59
C ASP A 145 -3.23 -9.68 -3.25
N VAL A 146 -3.70 -8.47 -2.95
CA VAL A 146 -3.06 -7.21 -3.37
C VAL A 146 -1.68 -7.10 -2.72
N HIS A 147 -1.57 -7.38 -1.43
CA HIS A 147 -0.30 -7.34 -0.69
C HIS A 147 0.73 -8.36 -1.21
N GLN A 148 0.31 -9.57 -1.58
CA GLN A 148 1.17 -10.58 -2.20
C GLN A 148 1.77 -10.07 -3.50
N ARG A 149 0.96 -9.43 -4.35
CA ARG A 149 1.42 -8.87 -5.63
C ARG A 149 2.38 -7.70 -5.43
N LEU A 150 2.06 -6.83 -4.47
CA LEU A 150 2.91 -5.69 -4.12
C LEU A 150 4.32 -6.14 -3.71
N LEU A 151 4.43 -7.23 -2.94
CA LEU A 151 5.73 -7.73 -2.45
C LEU A 151 6.37 -8.76 -3.38
N SER A 152 5.68 -9.22 -4.42
CA SER A 152 6.16 -10.26 -5.33
C SER A 152 7.46 -9.85 -6.02
N GLY A 153 8.49 -10.68 -5.94
CA GLY A 153 9.80 -10.42 -6.57
C GLY A 153 10.62 -9.31 -5.92
N THR A 154 10.19 -8.82 -4.76
CA THR A 154 10.94 -7.86 -3.93
C THR A 154 11.78 -8.60 -2.89
N ARG A 155 12.61 -7.87 -2.13
CA ARG A 155 13.31 -8.44 -0.96
C ARG A 155 12.38 -8.91 0.16
N LEU A 156 11.10 -8.56 0.10
CA LEU A 156 10.08 -8.87 1.10
C LEU A 156 9.05 -9.90 0.61
N ASP A 157 9.33 -10.57 -0.51
CA ASP A 157 8.43 -11.56 -1.15
C ASP A 157 7.87 -12.60 -0.17
N GLU A 158 8.70 -13.06 0.77
CA GLU A 158 8.32 -14.04 1.80
C GLU A 158 7.19 -13.57 2.75
N PHE A 159 7.00 -12.25 2.86
CA PHE A 159 5.97 -11.61 3.68
C PHE A 159 4.72 -11.25 2.88
N GLY A 160 4.74 -11.43 1.56
CA GLY A 160 3.59 -11.24 0.69
C GLY A 160 2.36 -11.97 1.21
N GLY A 161 1.18 -11.33 1.10
CA GLY A 161 -0.11 -11.95 1.41
C GLY A 161 -0.29 -12.50 2.82
N ARG A 162 0.53 -12.07 3.79
CA ARG A 162 0.49 -12.57 5.16
C ARG A 162 0.51 -11.43 6.16
N PHE A 163 -0.17 -11.64 7.28
CA PHE A 163 -0.01 -10.76 8.42
C PHE A 163 1.34 -10.97 9.08
N ARG A 164 1.92 -9.86 9.56
CA ARG A 164 3.07 -9.92 10.46
C ARG A 164 2.68 -10.60 11.78
N ASN A 165 3.58 -11.41 12.30
CA ASN A 165 3.47 -12.03 13.64
C ASN A 165 4.36 -11.34 14.68
N GLU A 166 5.06 -10.27 14.27
CA GLU A 166 6.01 -9.53 15.09
C GLU A 166 5.56 -8.07 15.26
N GLN A 167 6.07 -7.34 16.23
CA GLN A 167 5.70 -5.94 16.47
C GLN A 167 6.37 -5.00 15.48
N ASN A 168 5.62 -4.04 14.91
CA ASN A 168 6.21 -2.98 14.08
C ASN A 168 6.75 -1.83 14.94
N TRP A 169 7.84 -1.20 14.49
CA TRP A 169 8.43 -0.03 15.12
C TRP A 169 8.26 1.17 14.20
N ILE A 170 7.39 2.10 14.57
CA ILE A 170 7.12 3.32 13.80
C ILE A 170 7.96 4.44 14.40
N GLY A 171 8.78 5.11 13.58
CA GLY A 171 9.64 6.22 14.03
C GLY A 171 11.06 5.86 14.46
N GLY A 172 11.48 4.59 14.34
CA GLY A 172 12.82 4.13 14.72
C GLY A 172 12.97 3.70 16.18
N SER A 173 14.22 3.47 16.62
CA SER A 173 14.64 2.97 17.95
C SER A 173 15.46 3.96 18.78
#